data_AF-A0A938W2K6-F1
#
_entry.id   AF-A0A938W2K6-F1
#
_cell.length_a   1.000
_cell.length_b   1.000
_cell.length_c   1.000
_cell.angle_alpha   90.00
_cell.angle_beta   90.00
_cell.angle_gamma   90.00
#
_symmetry.space_group_name_H-M   'P 1'
#
loop_
_entity.id
_entity.type
_entity.pdbx_description
1 polymer ?
#
loop_
_entity_poly.entity_id
_entity_poly.type
_entity_poly.pdbx_seq_one_letter_code
_entity_poly.pdbx_strand_id
1 'polypeptide(L)'
;MTLEPTPAFSLHRYPFVPSRFYFVPRQWLRDVATTGDFDARHLLLAMCDGGQYVKFPESARENHWTRNSDPRVPNIVSHVTYMDTLARLQARGWLVEARGEADDTEIYRLLGWPDFADEGVVYAPRAYVLRRWPGWLGKNHWGYRAALLGLFACMTEDSAGSPTPTSGPLVQMTAGARRIVALAHTILPALPTRVQPGLGLSMLADLGLVEEVKEARTARSRVFRFSPDALDTEPGRWPPELVARLCGLDVIQDEAWVTLVQAFLAYNCKPPEDAPAIWAIIRRYARHVATPDDARRVLARLTQLADRPEAGRLLTGARRVLGDFVAAQEAEARWEAGPPFELPLKNGHTTPGACLLPPNADSRVLDTQLLVTYQRASRLSKVAAAELATGLRLYVRQNAGDDDQLVHLFFLRPPLSRLDRWAIEAGSVHDASPLHTRLDYGRPFQVAVECASNSSQLTLRCQFRIRRSRRAAH
;
A
#
# COMPACT_ATOMS: atom_id res chain seq x y z
N MET A 1 13.90 -5.83 -55.35
CA MET A 1 14.93 -4.98 -54.73
C MET A 1 15.81 -5.87 -53.89
N THR A 2 17.06 -6.01 -54.28
CA THR A 2 18.12 -6.68 -53.52
C THR A 2 18.35 -5.89 -52.23
N LEU A 3 18.07 -6.51 -51.09
CA LEU A 3 18.48 -5.98 -49.78
C LEU A 3 20.01 -5.97 -49.76
N GLU A 4 20.60 -4.78 -49.84
CA GLU A 4 22.02 -4.64 -49.57
C GLU A 4 22.31 -5.15 -48.16
N PRO A 5 23.39 -5.93 -47.97
CA PRO A 5 23.78 -6.38 -46.65
C PRO A 5 24.12 -5.15 -45.81
N THR A 6 23.32 -4.92 -44.76
CA THR A 6 23.58 -3.92 -43.73
C THR A 6 25.03 -4.10 -43.25
N PRO A 7 25.89 -3.06 -43.29
CA PRO A 7 27.25 -3.20 -42.81
C PRO A 7 27.21 -3.69 -41.36
N ALA A 8 28.03 -4.68 -41.02
CA ALA A 8 28.18 -5.19 -39.68
C ALA A 8 28.59 -4.02 -38.76
N PHE A 9 27.63 -3.50 -38.01
CA PHE A 9 27.80 -2.33 -37.15
C PHE A 9 28.68 -2.70 -35.96
N SER A 10 29.76 -1.95 -35.78
CA SER A 10 30.64 -2.05 -34.63
C SER A 10 29.91 -1.63 -33.35
N LEU A 11 29.61 -2.61 -32.48
CA LEU A 11 29.12 -2.47 -31.10
C LEU A 11 29.98 -1.56 -30.18
N HIS A 12 31.10 -1.02 -30.68
CA HIS A 12 32.12 -0.25 -29.95
C HIS A 12 31.66 1.11 -29.39
N ARG A 13 30.40 1.54 -29.56
CA ARG A 13 29.87 2.80 -28.99
C ARG A 13 28.98 2.64 -27.76
N TYR A 14 28.61 1.42 -27.35
CA TYR A 14 27.80 1.20 -26.15
C TYR A 14 28.70 0.83 -24.97
N PRO A 15 28.85 1.69 -23.94
CA PRO A 15 29.56 1.30 -22.73
C PRO A 15 28.82 0.22 -21.93
N PHE A 16 27.57 -0.12 -22.31
CA PHE A 16 26.73 -1.13 -21.65
C PHE A 16 26.12 -2.12 -22.64
N VAL A 17 25.83 -3.34 -22.16
CA VAL A 17 25.22 -4.40 -22.96
C VAL A 17 23.74 -4.07 -23.28
N PRO A 18 23.31 -4.01 -24.56
CA PRO A 18 21.95 -3.64 -24.94
C PRO A 18 20.85 -4.54 -24.35
N SER A 19 21.12 -5.82 -24.09
CA SER A 19 20.15 -6.71 -23.44
C SER A 19 19.84 -6.31 -21.98
N ARG A 20 20.77 -5.65 -21.30
CA ARG A 20 20.65 -5.25 -19.89
C ARG A 20 20.33 -3.77 -19.69
N PHE A 21 20.71 -2.92 -20.64
CA PHE A 21 20.55 -1.48 -20.56
C PHE A 21 19.93 -0.92 -21.84
N TYR A 22 19.24 0.20 -21.71
CA TYR A 22 18.77 1.01 -22.82
C TYR A 22 19.24 2.44 -22.65
N PHE A 23 19.38 3.16 -23.76
CA PHE A 23 19.77 4.57 -23.74
C PHE A 23 18.54 5.46 -23.64
N VAL A 24 18.72 6.61 -23.00
CA VAL A 24 17.71 7.66 -22.88
C VAL A 24 18.34 8.96 -23.38
N PRO A 25 17.92 9.46 -24.56
CA PRO A 25 18.44 10.73 -25.08
C PRO A 25 18.11 11.87 -24.12
N ARG A 26 19.11 12.68 -23.74
CA ARG A 26 18.88 13.81 -22.80
C ARG A 26 17.89 14.83 -23.35
N GLN A 27 17.88 15.05 -24.66
CA GLN A 27 16.91 15.91 -25.32
C GLN A 27 15.45 15.44 -25.07
N TRP A 28 15.21 14.13 -24.93
CA TRP A 28 13.90 13.55 -24.60
C TRP A 28 13.49 13.77 -23.13
N LEU A 29 14.31 14.40 -22.31
CA LEU A 29 14.00 14.62 -20.88
C LEU A 29 13.76 16.10 -20.53
N ARG A 30 14.07 17.02 -21.46
CA ARG A 30 14.04 18.48 -21.24
C ARG A 30 12.70 19.03 -20.76
N ASP A 31 11.61 18.52 -21.30
CA ASP A 31 10.26 19.03 -21.07
C ASP A 31 9.39 18.12 -20.19
N VAL A 32 9.99 17.09 -19.61
CA VAL A 32 9.25 16.09 -18.83
C VAL A 32 8.83 16.70 -17.50
N ALA A 33 7.55 17.08 -17.42
CA ALA A 33 6.96 17.70 -16.22
C ALA A 33 6.12 16.72 -15.38
N THR A 34 5.73 15.57 -15.95
CA THR A 34 4.92 14.56 -15.26
C THR A 34 5.62 13.20 -15.22
N THR A 35 5.37 12.45 -14.15
CA THR A 35 5.83 11.06 -13.99
C THR A 35 5.32 10.16 -15.11
N GLY A 36 4.07 10.35 -15.56
CA GLY A 36 3.52 9.55 -16.65
C GLY A 36 4.22 9.78 -17.99
N ASP A 37 4.60 11.03 -18.31
CA ASP A 37 5.41 11.35 -19.50
C ASP A 37 6.82 10.75 -19.37
N PHE A 38 7.44 10.84 -18.17
CA PHE A 38 8.71 10.19 -17.88
C PHE A 38 8.65 8.67 -18.12
N ASP A 39 7.66 8.00 -17.52
CA ASP A 39 7.50 6.56 -17.58
C ASP A 39 7.18 6.08 -19.00
N ALA A 40 6.39 6.83 -19.77
CA ALA A 40 6.09 6.53 -21.17
C ALA A 40 7.33 6.60 -22.08
N ARG A 41 8.18 7.62 -21.90
CA ARG A 41 9.45 7.74 -22.66
C ARG A 41 10.41 6.60 -22.31
N HIS A 42 10.51 6.26 -21.03
CA HIS A 42 11.31 5.10 -20.58
C HIS A 42 10.76 3.78 -21.14
N LEU A 43 9.44 3.58 -21.16
CA LEU A 43 8.81 2.40 -21.74
C LEU A 43 9.17 2.24 -23.23
N LEU A 44 9.00 3.28 -24.05
CA LEU A 44 9.33 3.25 -25.47
C LEU A 44 10.80 2.86 -25.71
N LEU A 45 11.72 3.53 -25.01
CA LEU A 45 13.16 3.32 -25.21
C LEU A 45 13.64 1.96 -24.65
N ALA A 46 12.99 1.44 -23.62
CA ALA A 46 13.23 0.09 -23.12
C ALA A 46 12.71 -1.02 -24.05
N MET A 47 11.97 -0.70 -25.11
CA MET A 47 11.60 -1.62 -26.18
C MET A 47 12.52 -1.48 -27.41
N CYS A 48 13.56 -0.65 -27.33
CA CYS A 48 14.62 -0.59 -28.32
C CYS A 48 15.73 -1.58 -27.98
N ASP A 49 16.04 -2.49 -28.88
CA ASP A 49 17.03 -3.58 -28.71
C ASP A 49 18.49 -3.14 -28.91
N GLY A 50 18.73 -1.82 -28.93
CA GLY A 50 20.03 -1.25 -29.28
C GLY A 50 20.18 -0.96 -30.77
N GLY A 51 19.12 -1.09 -31.57
CA GLY A 51 19.02 -0.55 -32.93
C GLY A 51 18.36 0.83 -33.00
N GLN A 52 17.94 1.23 -34.21
CA GLN A 52 17.19 2.47 -34.43
C GLN A 52 15.66 2.30 -34.26
N TYR A 53 15.19 1.10 -33.93
CA TYR A 53 13.78 0.77 -33.91
C TYR A 53 13.30 0.45 -32.49
N VAL A 54 12.11 0.93 -32.18
CA VAL A 54 11.30 0.54 -31.03
C VAL A 54 10.31 -0.50 -31.53
N LYS A 55 10.39 -1.72 -30.99
CA LYS A 55 9.48 -2.82 -31.35
C LYS A 55 9.07 -3.55 -30.07
N PHE A 56 7.77 -3.56 -29.79
CA PHE A 56 7.25 -4.39 -28.71
C PHE A 56 7.36 -5.88 -29.10
N PRO A 57 7.74 -6.76 -28.15
CA PRO A 57 7.80 -8.18 -28.41
C PRO A 57 6.40 -8.73 -28.70
N GLU A 58 6.30 -9.71 -29.59
CA GLU A 58 5.02 -10.34 -29.98
C GLU A 58 4.28 -10.92 -28.76
N SER A 59 5.02 -11.46 -27.80
CA SER A 59 4.51 -12.02 -26.54
C SER A 59 4.01 -10.97 -25.54
N ALA A 60 4.37 -9.70 -25.71
CA ALA A 60 4.02 -8.61 -24.79
C ALA A 60 3.92 -7.26 -25.53
N ARG A 61 2.85 -7.13 -26.33
CA ARG A 61 2.46 -5.88 -27.04
C ARG A 61 2.24 -4.71 -26.08
N GLU A 62 2.09 -3.50 -26.61
CA GLU A 62 1.88 -2.25 -25.86
C GLU A 62 0.84 -2.37 -24.72
N ASN A 63 -0.33 -2.94 -25.00
CA ASN A 63 -1.41 -3.12 -24.02
C ASN A 63 -0.99 -3.91 -22.77
N HIS A 64 0.01 -4.81 -22.88
CA HIS A 64 0.56 -5.52 -21.74
C HIS A 64 1.11 -4.55 -20.69
N TRP A 65 1.64 -3.40 -21.11
CA TRP A 65 2.31 -2.43 -20.24
C TRP A 65 1.40 -1.29 -19.78
N THR A 66 0.36 -0.97 -20.55
CA THR A 66 -0.49 0.22 -20.35
C THR A 66 -1.95 -0.08 -20.02
N ARG A 67 -2.43 -1.28 -20.36
CA ARG A 67 -3.80 -1.78 -20.15
C ARG A 67 -3.80 -3.26 -19.73
N ASN A 68 -2.85 -3.67 -18.90
CA ASN A 68 -2.83 -5.03 -18.40
C ASN A 68 -4.14 -5.33 -17.67
N SER A 69 -4.77 -6.43 -18.06
CA SER A 69 -6.01 -6.89 -17.45
C SER A 69 -5.75 -7.71 -16.18
N ASP A 70 -4.50 -8.17 -15.95
CA ASP A 70 -4.11 -8.80 -14.70
C ASP A 70 -3.90 -7.72 -13.61
N PRO A 71 -4.76 -7.66 -12.58
CA PRO A 71 -4.65 -6.67 -11.50
C PRO A 71 -3.40 -6.88 -10.62
N ARG A 72 -2.73 -8.04 -10.71
CA ARG A 72 -1.51 -8.37 -9.95
C ARG A 72 -0.25 -7.79 -10.61
N VAL A 73 -0.40 -7.22 -11.80
CA VAL A 73 0.70 -6.68 -12.58
C VAL A 73 0.40 -5.21 -12.86
N PRO A 74 1.13 -4.25 -12.24
CA PRO A 74 0.80 -2.85 -12.41
C PRO A 74 1.10 -2.39 -13.83
N ASN A 75 0.25 -1.51 -14.35
CA ASN A 75 0.59 -0.76 -15.56
C ASN A 75 1.74 0.21 -15.26
N ILE A 76 2.66 0.35 -16.20
CA ILE A 76 3.77 1.30 -16.10
C ILE A 76 3.25 2.73 -16.23
N VAL A 77 2.32 2.92 -17.17
CA VAL A 77 1.70 4.20 -17.50
C VAL A 77 0.29 3.95 -18.01
N SER A 78 -0.60 4.93 -17.91
CA SER A 78 -1.92 4.80 -18.54
C SER A 78 -1.80 4.85 -20.06
N HIS A 79 -2.62 4.10 -20.79
CA HIS A 79 -2.63 4.14 -22.26
C HIS A 79 -2.90 5.55 -22.82
N VAL A 80 -3.76 6.33 -22.18
CA VAL A 80 -4.02 7.72 -22.60
C VAL A 80 -2.72 8.53 -22.52
N THR A 81 -2.02 8.47 -21.40
CA THR A 81 -0.75 9.17 -21.22
C THR A 81 0.34 8.66 -22.18
N TYR A 82 0.36 7.35 -22.47
CA TYR A 82 1.27 6.77 -23.44
C TYR A 82 1.01 7.33 -24.85
N MET A 83 -0.23 7.28 -25.32
CA MET A 83 -0.62 7.80 -26.65
C MET A 83 -0.36 9.31 -26.78
N ASP A 84 -0.67 10.09 -25.74
CA ASP A 84 -0.38 11.53 -25.72
C ASP A 84 1.13 11.79 -25.81
N THR A 85 1.94 10.98 -25.14
CA THR A 85 3.40 11.10 -25.17
C THR A 85 3.94 10.73 -26.55
N LEU A 86 3.46 9.63 -27.13
CA LEU A 86 3.83 9.18 -28.46
C LEU A 86 3.56 10.28 -29.51
N ALA A 87 2.35 10.85 -29.51
CA ALA A 87 1.97 11.92 -30.43
C ALA A 87 2.87 13.15 -30.29
N ARG A 88 3.23 13.54 -29.05
CA ARG A 88 4.18 14.65 -28.82
C ARG A 88 5.58 14.36 -29.37
N LEU A 89 6.09 13.14 -29.19
CA LEU A 89 7.41 12.75 -29.70
C LEU A 89 7.43 12.73 -31.24
N GLN A 90 6.34 12.28 -31.87
CA GLN A 90 6.18 12.31 -33.33
C GLN A 90 6.09 13.75 -33.86
N ALA A 91 5.29 14.61 -33.21
CA ALA A 91 5.17 16.02 -33.60
C ALA A 91 6.51 16.78 -33.52
N ARG A 92 7.42 16.33 -32.65
CA ARG A 92 8.79 16.87 -32.55
C ARG A 92 9.78 16.29 -33.55
N GLY A 93 9.36 15.32 -34.36
CA GLY A 93 10.24 14.64 -35.30
C GLY A 93 11.33 13.82 -34.60
N TRP A 94 11.08 13.34 -33.38
CA TRP A 94 12.01 12.46 -32.66
C TRP A 94 11.74 10.97 -32.92
N LEU A 95 10.53 10.67 -33.38
CA LEU A 95 10.06 9.33 -33.66
C LEU A 95 9.17 9.38 -34.91
N VAL A 96 9.26 8.38 -35.78
CA VAL A 96 8.33 8.20 -36.90
C VAL A 96 7.80 6.78 -36.90
N GLU A 97 6.53 6.60 -37.27
CA GLU A 97 5.96 5.27 -37.46
C GLU A 97 6.69 4.58 -38.62
N ALA A 98 7.27 3.42 -38.35
CA ALA A 98 7.95 2.60 -39.34
C ALA A 98 7.04 1.41 -39.65
N ARG A 99 6.00 1.64 -40.45
CA ARG A 99 5.10 0.57 -40.88
C ARG A 99 5.88 -0.49 -41.64
N GLY A 100 5.83 -1.73 -41.17
CA GLY A 100 6.15 -2.90 -41.99
C GLY A 100 4.91 -3.26 -42.82
N GLU A 101 5.09 -3.55 -44.11
CA GLU A 101 4.09 -4.33 -44.84
C GLU A 101 4.05 -5.73 -44.19
N ALA A 102 2.87 -6.11 -43.71
CA ALA A 102 2.56 -7.29 -42.89
C ALA A 102 2.76 -7.12 -41.37
N ASP A 103 1.66 -7.40 -40.65
CA ASP A 103 1.45 -7.49 -39.19
C ASP A 103 1.16 -6.20 -38.42
N ASP A 104 0.09 -6.25 -37.61
CA ASP A 104 -0.42 -5.27 -36.63
C ASP A 104 0.58 -4.92 -35.50
N THR A 105 1.87 -4.80 -35.83
CA THR A 105 2.94 -4.54 -34.88
C THR A 105 3.30 -3.07 -34.94
N GLU A 106 3.07 -2.35 -33.84
CA GLU A 106 3.54 -0.97 -33.68
C GLU A 106 5.07 -0.96 -33.67
N ILE A 107 5.67 -0.49 -34.76
CA ILE A 107 7.10 -0.30 -34.91
C ILE A 107 7.36 1.18 -35.15
N TYR A 108 8.30 1.73 -34.40
CA TYR A 108 8.70 3.12 -34.54
C TYR A 108 10.19 3.24 -34.79
N ARG A 109 10.59 4.16 -35.65
CA ARG A 109 11.98 4.50 -35.91
C ARG A 109 12.37 5.76 -35.13
N LEU A 110 13.47 5.67 -34.39
CA LEU A 110 14.09 6.77 -33.66
C LEU A 110 14.85 7.67 -34.64
N LEU A 111 14.48 8.95 -34.69
CA LEU A 111 15.15 9.95 -35.51
C LEU A 111 16.30 10.57 -34.70
N GLY A 112 17.48 10.69 -35.31
CA GLY A 112 18.70 11.15 -34.64
C GLY A 112 19.56 10.03 -34.04
N TRP A 113 19.19 8.77 -34.20
CA TRP A 113 20.08 7.64 -33.90
C TRP A 113 21.29 7.59 -34.85
N PRO A 114 22.51 7.24 -34.37
CA PRO A 114 22.90 7.00 -32.98
C PRO A 114 23.40 8.26 -32.26
N ASP A 115 23.56 9.37 -32.97
CA ASP A 115 24.35 10.51 -32.51
C ASP A 115 23.59 11.49 -31.59
N PHE A 116 22.25 11.38 -31.48
CA PHE A 116 21.33 12.07 -30.55
C PHE A 116 21.66 13.53 -30.15
N ALA A 117 22.24 14.29 -31.07
CA ALA A 117 22.79 15.63 -30.83
C ALA A 117 23.87 15.67 -29.73
N ASP A 118 24.53 16.83 -29.58
CA ASP A 118 25.67 17.04 -28.66
C ASP A 118 25.32 16.85 -27.16
N GLU A 119 24.06 16.62 -26.82
CA GLU A 119 23.59 16.50 -25.44
C GLU A 119 23.86 15.14 -24.80
N GLY A 120 24.08 14.11 -25.63
CA GLY A 120 24.37 12.75 -25.20
C GLY A 120 23.17 11.98 -24.64
N VAL A 121 23.48 10.83 -24.04
CA VAL A 121 22.50 9.85 -23.54
C VAL A 121 22.76 9.49 -22.09
N VAL A 122 21.73 9.00 -21.41
CA VAL A 122 21.82 8.34 -20.09
C VAL A 122 21.46 6.87 -20.28
N TYR A 123 22.26 5.96 -19.73
CA TYR A 123 21.94 4.53 -19.76
C TYR A 123 21.13 4.13 -18.53
N ALA A 124 19.98 3.52 -18.77
CA ALA A 124 19.08 3.02 -17.73
C ALA A 124 19.04 1.48 -17.75
N PRO A 125 19.02 0.81 -16.58
CA PRO A 125 18.82 -0.63 -16.50
C PRO A 125 17.44 -1.02 -17.04
N ARG A 126 17.40 -1.98 -17.96
CA ARG A 126 16.16 -2.45 -18.59
C ARG A 126 15.20 -3.08 -17.56
N ALA A 127 15.76 -3.65 -16.49
CA ALA A 127 15.03 -4.15 -15.31
C ALA A 127 14.06 -3.11 -14.72
N TYR A 128 14.38 -1.81 -14.78
CA TYR A 128 13.50 -0.73 -14.34
C TYR A 128 12.10 -0.83 -14.99
N VAL A 129 12.05 -1.03 -16.31
CA VAL A 129 10.80 -1.15 -17.07
C VAL A 129 10.28 -2.59 -17.04
N LEU A 130 11.15 -3.60 -17.25
CA LEU A 130 10.71 -4.99 -17.33
C LEU A 130 10.12 -5.52 -16.03
N ARG A 131 10.60 -5.06 -14.87
CA ARG A 131 10.00 -5.35 -13.56
C ARG A 131 8.87 -4.38 -13.18
N ARG A 132 8.57 -3.40 -14.03
CA ARG A 132 7.48 -2.42 -13.85
C ARG A 132 7.63 -1.54 -12.61
N TRP A 133 8.87 -1.23 -12.23
CA TRP A 133 9.15 -0.32 -11.11
C TRP A 133 8.35 0.99 -11.15
N PRO A 134 8.15 1.66 -12.30
CA PRO A 134 7.25 2.82 -12.38
C PRO A 134 5.88 2.63 -11.74
N GLY A 135 5.24 1.48 -12.01
CA GLY A 135 3.93 1.14 -11.47
C GLY A 135 3.96 0.91 -9.96
N TRP A 136 4.99 0.20 -9.49
CA TRP A 136 5.20 -0.12 -8.08
C TRP A 136 5.60 1.07 -7.20
N LEU A 137 6.35 2.02 -7.75
CA LEU A 137 6.73 3.27 -7.09
C LEU A 137 5.56 4.27 -7.01
N GLY A 138 4.45 4.00 -7.70
CA GLY A 138 3.26 4.83 -7.69
C GLY A 138 3.33 6.03 -8.64
N LYS A 139 2.16 6.41 -9.15
CA LYS A 139 2.00 7.41 -10.23
C LYS A 139 2.43 8.84 -9.90
N ASN A 140 2.57 9.22 -8.64
CA ASN A 140 2.85 10.61 -8.24
C ASN A 140 4.21 10.80 -7.56
N HIS A 141 5.03 9.75 -7.46
CA HIS A 141 6.27 9.79 -6.70
C HIS A 141 7.45 10.14 -7.61
N TRP A 142 7.59 11.44 -7.86
CA TRP A 142 8.71 12.01 -8.61
C TRP A 142 10.07 11.81 -7.91
N GLY A 143 10.10 11.78 -6.57
CA GLY A 143 11.32 11.64 -5.78
C GLY A 143 12.15 10.41 -6.17
N TYR A 144 11.50 9.23 -6.26
CA TYR A 144 12.16 7.99 -6.70
C TYR A 144 12.72 8.09 -8.12
N ARG A 145 11.91 8.59 -9.07
CA ARG A 145 12.26 8.67 -10.49
C ARG A 145 13.44 9.60 -10.72
N ALA A 146 13.40 10.79 -10.11
CA ALA A 146 14.50 11.75 -10.22
C ALA A 146 15.79 11.22 -9.58
N ALA A 147 15.69 10.56 -8.42
CA ALA A 147 16.84 9.95 -7.76
C ALA A 147 17.46 8.81 -8.59
N LEU A 148 16.63 7.89 -9.11
CA LEU A 148 17.08 6.81 -10.01
C LEU A 148 17.75 7.36 -11.26
N LEU A 149 17.17 8.38 -11.90
CA LEU A 149 17.78 9.00 -13.08
C LEU A 149 19.12 9.65 -12.76
N GLY A 150 19.25 10.33 -11.62
CA GLY A 150 20.54 10.86 -11.15
C GLY A 150 21.58 9.76 -10.93
N LEU A 151 21.17 8.60 -10.39
CA LEU A 151 22.04 7.43 -10.24
C LEU A 151 22.46 6.84 -11.60
N PHE A 152 21.51 6.70 -12.53
CA PHE A 152 21.77 6.24 -13.90
C PHE A 152 22.74 7.18 -14.64
N ALA A 153 22.62 8.47 -14.40
CA ALA A 153 23.51 9.48 -14.96
C ALA A 153 24.93 9.37 -14.42
N CYS A 154 25.10 9.29 -13.08
CA CYS A 154 26.41 9.07 -12.50
C CYS A 154 27.05 7.77 -13.04
N MET A 155 26.28 6.67 -13.10
CA MET A 155 26.72 5.40 -13.65
C MET A 155 27.19 5.54 -15.11
N THR A 156 26.45 6.31 -15.92
CA THR A 156 26.79 6.58 -17.32
C THR A 156 28.08 7.38 -17.45
N GLU A 157 28.23 8.46 -16.69
CA GLU A 157 29.44 9.31 -16.69
C GLU A 157 30.67 8.53 -16.22
N ASP A 158 30.54 7.74 -15.16
CA ASP A 158 31.65 6.95 -14.61
C ASP A 158 32.10 5.83 -15.59
N SER A 159 31.19 5.35 -16.44
CA SER A 159 31.48 4.30 -17.43
C SER A 159 31.95 4.84 -18.79
N ALA A 160 31.67 6.11 -19.11
CA ALA A 160 32.07 6.74 -20.38
C ALA A 160 33.60 6.85 -20.55
N GLY A 161 34.37 6.75 -19.45
CA GLY A 161 35.83 6.69 -19.47
C GLY A 161 36.43 5.30 -19.72
N SER A 162 35.61 4.24 -19.80
CA SER A 162 36.07 2.86 -19.98
C SER A 162 35.97 2.43 -21.46
N PRO A 163 37.07 2.04 -22.12
CA PRO A 163 37.07 1.66 -23.54
C PRO A 163 36.44 0.28 -23.82
N THR A 164 36.17 -0.51 -22.77
CA THR A 164 35.53 -1.84 -22.90
C THR A 164 34.07 -1.80 -22.46
N PRO A 165 33.13 -2.37 -23.24
CA PRO A 165 31.75 -2.48 -22.83
C PRO A 165 31.67 -3.25 -21.51
N THR A 166 31.00 -2.65 -20.53
CA THR A 166 30.88 -3.17 -19.17
C THR A 166 29.94 -4.38 -19.21
N SER A 167 30.51 -5.55 -19.48
CA SER A 167 29.85 -6.86 -19.53
C SER A 167 29.92 -7.60 -18.19
N GLY A 168 30.64 -7.03 -17.22
CA GLY A 168 30.85 -7.63 -15.91
C GLY A 168 29.55 -7.76 -15.09
N PRO A 169 29.47 -8.77 -14.21
CA PRO A 169 28.30 -9.02 -13.36
C PRO A 169 28.07 -7.94 -12.28
N LEU A 170 28.97 -6.97 -12.12
CA LEU A 170 28.93 -5.98 -11.04
C LEU A 170 29.18 -4.57 -11.60
N VAL A 171 28.21 -4.02 -12.35
CA VAL A 171 28.18 -2.57 -12.57
C VAL A 171 27.75 -1.96 -11.24
N GLN A 172 28.69 -1.44 -10.47
CA GLN A 172 28.38 -0.81 -9.19
C GLN A 172 28.94 0.60 -9.19
N MET A 173 28.13 1.55 -8.78
CA MET A 173 28.51 2.96 -8.69
C MET A 173 28.38 3.46 -7.26
N THR A 174 29.25 4.38 -6.87
CA THR A 174 29.21 5.02 -5.55
C THR A 174 29.37 6.52 -5.74
N ALA A 175 28.39 7.30 -5.29
CA ALA A 175 28.40 8.75 -5.46
C ALA A 175 27.79 9.47 -4.26
N GLY A 176 28.28 10.69 -4.00
CA GLY A 176 27.71 11.57 -3.00
C GLY A 176 26.31 12.07 -3.40
N ALA A 177 25.43 12.23 -2.41
CA ALA A 177 24.05 12.69 -2.60
C ALA A 177 23.96 13.98 -3.43
N ARG A 178 24.87 14.93 -3.20
CA ARG A 178 24.90 16.22 -3.92
C ARG A 178 25.14 16.05 -5.42
N ARG A 179 26.06 15.15 -5.82
CA ARG A 179 26.33 14.86 -7.23
C ARG A 179 25.10 14.27 -7.89
N ILE A 180 24.48 13.27 -7.24
CA ILE A 180 23.29 12.59 -7.76
C ILE A 180 22.13 13.58 -7.94
N VAL A 181 21.86 14.40 -6.94
CA VAL A 181 20.80 15.42 -6.98
C VAL A 181 21.07 16.46 -8.06
N ALA A 182 22.32 16.94 -8.19
CA ALA A 182 22.70 17.90 -9.21
C ALA A 182 22.46 17.34 -10.62
N LEU A 183 22.91 16.12 -10.90
CA LEU A 183 22.68 15.48 -12.20
C LEU A 183 21.19 15.25 -12.48
N ALA A 184 20.40 14.85 -11.48
CA ALA A 184 18.96 14.72 -11.64
C ALA A 184 18.30 16.02 -12.14
N HIS A 185 18.68 17.17 -11.55
CA HIS A 185 18.19 18.48 -11.99
C HIS A 185 18.74 18.93 -13.35
N THR A 186 20.00 18.62 -13.66
CA THR A 186 20.59 18.91 -14.97
C THR A 186 19.88 18.14 -16.09
N ILE A 187 19.49 16.89 -15.84
CA ILE A 187 18.88 16.03 -16.84
C ILE A 187 17.38 16.24 -16.95
N LEU A 188 16.71 16.58 -15.84
CA LEU A 188 15.29 16.94 -15.80
C LEU A 188 15.15 18.44 -15.48
N PRO A 189 15.45 19.35 -16.42
CA PRO A 189 15.35 20.78 -16.16
C PRO A 189 13.91 21.24 -15.90
N ALA A 190 12.91 20.52 -16.40
CA ALA A 190 11.49 20.75 -16.12
C ALA A 190 10.98 20.04 -14.84
N LEU A 191 11.86 19.49 -14.00
CA LEU A 191 11.47 18.82 -12.76
C LEU A 191 10.73 19.82 -11.84
N PRO A 192 9.54 19.48 -11.29
CA PRO A 192 8.82 20.40 -10.43
C PRO A 192 9.65 20.80 -9.20
N THR A 193 9.67 22.09 -8.87
CA THR A 193 10.51 22.69 -7.80
C THR A 193 10.33 22.07 -6.41
N ARG A 194 9.14 21.51 -6.14
CA ARG A 194 8.82 20.80 -4.88
C ARG A 194 9.46 19.42 -4.77
N VAL A 195 9.96 18.85 -5.87
CA VAL A 195 10.55 17.51 -5.88
C VAL A 195 11.95 17.59 -5.28
N GLN A 196 12.22 16.73 -4.32
CA GLN A 196 13.53 16.62 -3.68
C GLN A 196 14.15 15.25 -4.00
N PRO A 197 15.06 15.14 -4.99
CA PRO A 197 15.70 13.86 -5.31
C PRO A 197 16.47 13.27 -4.11
N GLY A 198 16.97 14.11 -3.20
CA GLY A 198 17.62 13.65 -1.96
C GLY A 198 16.70 12.89 -1.00
N LEU A 199 15.42 13.27 -0.92
CA LEU A 199 14.41 12.49 -0.21
C LEU A 199 14.18 11.16 -0.92
N GLY A 200 14.08 11.20 -2.26
CA GLY A 200 13.98 10.00 -3.10
C GLY A 200 15.12 8.99 -2.86
N LEU A 201 16.37 9.45 -2.69
CA LEU A 201 17.50 8.56 -2.35
C LEU A 201 17.31 7.84 -1.01
N SER A 202 16.80 8.53 0.00
CA SER A 202 16.53 7.92 1.30
C SER A 202 15.43 6.87 1.18
N MET A 203 14.39 7.16 0.40
CA MET A 203 13.29 6.23 0.16
C MET A 203 13.74 5.02 -0.67
N LEU A 204 14.61 5.20 -1.67
CA LEU A 204 15.22 4.08 -2.40
C LEU A 204 16.09 3.21 -1.50
N ALA A 205 16.77 3.81 -0.53
CA ALA A 205 17.55 3.06 0.45
C ALA A 205 16.67 2.24 1.40
N ASP A 206 15.56 2.82 1.86
CA ASP A 206 14.54 2.11 2.63
C ASP A 206 13.92 0.93 1.86
N LEU A 207 13.83 1.03 0.53
CA LEU A 207 13.39 -0.05 -0.36
C LEU A 207 14.47 -1.12 -0.60
N GLY A 208 15.71 -0.92 -0.15
CA GLY A 208 16.83 -1.81 -0.45
C GLY A 208 17.35 -1.72 -1.89
N LEU A 209 16.94 -0.70 -2.65
CA LEU A 209 17.39 -0.49 -4.03
C LEU A 209 18.73 0.24 -4.12
N VAL A 210 19.10 0.94 -3.04
CA VAL A 210 20.33 1.71 -2.91
C VAL A 210 20.87 1.49 -1.51
N GLU A 211 22.18 1.39 -1.35
CA GLU A 211 22.81 1.30 -0.03
C GLU A 211 23.34 2.68 0.38
N GLU A 212 22.97 3.16 1.57
CA GLU A 212 23.61 4.33 2.16
C GLU A 212 24.91 3.91 2.87
N VAL A 213 26.04 4.37 2.34
CA VAL A 213 27.36 4.06 2.87
C VAL A 213 27.77 5.14 3.87
N LYS A 214 28.02 4.75 5.13
CA LYS A 214 28.54 5.67 6.15
C LYS A 214 30.01 5.96 5.89
N GLU A 215 30.35 7.18 5.45
CA GLU A 215 31.75 7.61 5.41
C GLU A 215 32.28 7.90 6.82
N ALA A 216 33.37 7.24 7.20
CA ALA A 216 34.01 7.37 8.51
C ALA A 216 34.65 8.75 8.77
N ARG A 217 34.83 9.61 7.75
CA ARG A 217 35.63 10.84 7.87
C ARG A 217 34.84 12.14 8.00
N THR A 218 33.59 12.22 7.53
CA THR A 218 32.76 13.41 7.72
C THR A 218 31.28 13.04 7.82
N ALA A 219 30.68 13.20 9.00
CA ALA A 219 29.25 12.95 9.26
C ALA A 219 28.27 13.84 8.46
N ARG A 220 28.74 14.63 7.48
CA ARG A 220 27.96 15.62 6.74
C ARG A 220 27.69 15.25 5.27
N SER A 221 28.37 14.24 4.71
CA SER A 221 28.21 13.84 3.31
C SER A 221 27.61 12.45 3.24
N ARG A 222 26.33 12.35 2.85
CA ARG A 222 25.68 11.05 2.59
C ARG A 222 26.17 10.53 1.23
N VAL A 223 26.71 9.31 1.23
CA VAL A 223 27.19 8.61 0.04
C VAL A 223 26.28 7.42 -0.21
N PHE A 224 25.93 7.22 -1.47
CA PHE A 224 25.03 6.16 -1.89
C PHE A 224 25.74 5.24 -2.87
N ARG A 225 25.51 3.94 -2.71
CA ARG A 225 25.97 2.87 -3.59
C ARG A 225 24.77 2.27 -4.30
N PHE A 226 24.85 2.17 -5.61
CA PHE A 226 23.80 1.61 -6.46
C PHE A 226 24.36 0.51 -7.35
N SER A 227 23.66 -0.62 -7.39
CA SER A 227 23.87 -1.68 -8.38
C SER A 227 22.57 -1.84 -9.19
N PRO A 228 22.63 -1.85 -10.54
CA PRO A 228 21.50 -2.15 -11.41
C PRO A 228 20.78 -3.45 -11.06
N ASP A 229 21.51 -4.45 -10.52
CA ASP A 229 20.95 -5.75 -10.13
C ASP A 229 19.90 -5.63 -9.02
N ALA A 230 19.93 -4.54 -8.23
CA ALA A 230 18.90 -4.29 -7.22
C ALA A 230 17.51 -4.13 -7.86
N LEU A 231 17.44 -3.65 -9.10
CA LEU A 231 16.19 -3.52 -9.86
C LEU A 231 15.70 -4.86 -10.45
N ASP A 232 16.50 -5.92 -10.43
CA ASP A 232 16.08 -7.26 -10.88
C ASP A 232 15.25 -8.01 -9.83
N THR A 233 15.25 -7.51 -8.58
CA THR A 233 14.40 -8.01 -7.49
C THR A 233 12.91 -7.89 -7.84
N GLU A 234 12.10 -8.84 -7.37
CA GLU A 234 10.64 -8.83 -7.58
C GLU A 234 10.01 -7.69 -6.75
N PRO A 235 9.42 -6.66 -7.38
CA PRO A 235 8.80 -5.58 -6.63
C PRO A 235 7.53 -6.04 -5.91
N GLY A 236 7.05 -5.26 -4.94
CA GLY A 236 5.90 -5.62 -4.11
C GLY A 236 6.24 -6.49 -2.89
N ARG A 237 7.49 -6.97 -2.78
CA ARG A 237 8.06 -7.57 -1.56
C ARG A 237 8.74 -6.49 -0.71
N TRP A 238 7.95 -5.59 -0.16
CA TRP A 238 8.48 -4.48 0.66
C TRP A 238 9.19 -5.00 1.91
N PRO A 239 10.30 -4.42 2.35
CA PRO A 239 10.97 -4.83 3.59
C PRO A 239 10.01 -4.79 4.79
N PRO A 240 9.97 -5.83 5.65
CA PRO A 240 9.05 -5.86 6.79
C PRO A 240 9.35 -4.75 7.79
N GLU A 241 10.62 -4.36 7.95
CA GLU A 241 11.05 -3.25 8.81
C GLU A 241 10.49 -1.90 8.32
N LEU A 242 10.45 -1.70 6.99
CA LEU A 242 9.87 -0.51 6.39
C LEU A 242 8.37 -0.44 6.68
N VAL A 243 7.64 -1.52 6.43
CA VAL A 243 6.19 -1.58 6.66
C VAL A 243 5.87 -1.42 8.15
N ALA A 244 6.58 -2.12 9.02
CA ALA A 244 6.40 -2.02 10.47
C ALA A 244 6.62 -0.58 10.95
N ARG A 245 7.71 0.07 10.52
CA ARG A 245 8.01 1.47 10.86
C ARG A 245 6.95 2.45 10.36
N LEU A 246 6.48 2.30 9.12
CA LEU A 246 5.43 3.16 8.55
C LEU A 246 4.09 2.98 9.27
N CYS A 247 3.78 1.75 9.70
CA CYS A 247 2.55 1.43 10.41
C CYS A 247 2.61 1.66 11.94
N GLY A 248 3.82 1.93 12.49
CA GLY A 248 4.05 2.03 13.93
C GLY A 248 3.91 0.70 14.67
N LEU A 249 4.35 -0.39 14.05
CA LEU A 249 4.31 -1.77 14.55
C LEU A 249 5.70 -2.26 14.95
N ASP A 250 5.75 -3.25 15.84
CA ASP A 250 6.97 -3.99 16.14
C ASP A 250 7.11 -5.17 15.17
N VAL A 251 8.26 -5.27 14.51
CA VAL A 251 8.45 -6.27 13.44
C VAL A 251 8.34 -7.71 13.93
N ILE A 252 8.72 -7.99 15.20
CA ILE A 252 8.72 -9.33 15.78
C ILE A 252 7.37 -9.63 16.44
N GLN A 253 6.87 -8.73 17.27
CA GLN A 253 5.62 -8.94 18.02
C GLN A 253 4.39 -8.87 17.11
N ASP A 254 4.44 -8.04 16.05
CA ASP A 254 3.33 -7.82 15.13
C ASP A 254 3.54 -8.48 13.76
N GLU A 255 4.41 -9.51 13.66
CA GLU A 255 4.80 -10.16 12.40
C GLU A 255 3.58 -10.47 11.51
N ALA A 256 2.55 -11.12 12.05
CA ALA A 256 1.35 -11.49 11.29
C ALA A 256 0.60 -10.27 10.69
N TRP A 257 0.63 -9.14 11.38
CA TRP A 257 0.04 -7.88 10.90
C TRP A 257 0.89 -7.24 9.81
N VAL A 258 2.22 -7.23 10.00
CA VAL A 258 3.18 -6.72 9.00
C VAL A 258 3.03 -7.51 7.70
N THR A 259 3.01 -8.85 7.77
CA THR A 259 2.79 -9.72 6.62
C THR A 259 1.46 -9.46 5.94
N LEU A 260 0.38 -9.27 6.72
CA LEU A 260 -0.93 -8.97 6.17
C LEU A 260 -0.95 -7.64 5.40
N VAL A 261 -0.32 -6.59 5.95
CA VAL A 261 -0.21 -5.29 5.28
C VAL A 261 0.61 -5.40 4.00
N GLN A 262 1.75 -6.09 4.02
CA GLN A 262 2.57 -6.37 2.84
C GLN A 262 1.77 -7.07 1.74
N ALA A 263 0.99 -8.09 2.12
CA ALA A 263 0.17 -8.84 1.17
C ALA A 263 -0.89 -7.95 0.53
N PHE A 264 -1.54 -7.05 1.28
CA PHE A 264 -2.47 -6.09 0.69
C PHE A 264 -1.79 -5.07 -0.21
N LEU A 265 -0.59 -4.58 0.13
CA LEU A 265 0.18 -3.68 -0.75
C LEU A 265 0.50 -4.37 -2.07
N ALA A 266 1.03 -5.59 -2.01
CA ALA A 266 1.36 -6.40 -3.17
C ALA A 266 0.11 -6.69 -4.03
N TYR A 267 -0.98 -7.15 -3.40
CA TYR A 267 -2.23 -7.47 -4.09
C TYR A 267 -2.83 -6.28 -4.83
N ASN A 268 -2.71 -5.07 -4.27
CA ASN A 268 -3.27 -3.85 -4.86
C ASN A 268 -2.25 -3.07 -5.70
N CYS A 269 -1.06 -3.64 -5.93
CA CYS A 269 0.07 -2.99 -6.60
C CYS A 269 0.36 -1.58 -6.06
N LYS A 270 0.47 -1.44 -4.73
CA LYS A 270 0.64 -0.16 -4.06
C LYS A 270 2.06 0.05 -3.54
N PRO A 271 2.55 1.31 -3.57
CA PRO A 271 3.84 1.66 -2.98
C PRO A 271 3.78 1.55 -1.44
N PRO A 272 4.92 1.36 -0.75
CA PRO A 272 4.93 1.18 0.71
C PRO A 272 4.35 2.37 1.49
N GLU A 273 4.35 3.58 0.94
CA GLU A 273 3.75 4.77 1.55
C GLU A 273 2.24 4.65 1.77
N ASP A 274 1.57 3.72 1.07
CA ASP A 274 0.15 3.41 1.29
C ASP A 274 -0.06 2.44 2.49
N ALA A 275 1.01 1.90 3.08
CA ALA A 275 0.94 0.97 4.21
C ALA A 275 0.13 1.51 5.41
N PRO A 276 0.30 2.79 5.84
CA PRO A 276 -0.48 3.34 6.94
C PRO A 276 -1.98 3.38 6.64
N ALA A 277 -2.37 3.61 5.38
CA ALA A 277 -3.77 3.63 4.98
C ALA A 277 -4.39 2.22 5.00
N ILE A 278 -3.66 1.21 4.53
CA ILE A 278 -4.07 -0.20 4.62
C ILE A 278 -4.16 -0.64 6.07
N TRP A 279 -3.16 -0.30 6.87
CA TRP A 279 -3.14 -0.60 8.29
C TRP A 279 -4.32 0.02 9.03
N ALA A 280 -4.64 1.29 8.72
CA ALA A 280 -5.83 1.94 9.25
C ALA A 280 -7.13 1.22 8.85
N ILE A 281 -7.20 0.65 7.64
CA ILE A 281 -8.35 -0.16 7.22
C ILE A 281 -8.42 -1.44 8.05
N ILE A 282 -7.34 -2.21 8.19
CA ILE A 282 -7.32 -3.45 9.00
C ILE A 282 -7.75 -3.14 10.44
N ARG A 283 -7.20 -2.08 11.04
CA ARG A 283 -7.56 -1.62 12.39
C ARG A 283 -9.03 -1.23 12.54
N ARG A 284 -9.74 -0.81 11.49
CA ARG A 284 -11.20 -0.57 11.58
C ARG A 284 -11.99 -1.87 11.81
N TYR A 285 -11.42 -3.01 11.44
CA TYR A 285 -11.97 -4.32 11.69
C TYR A 285 -11.39 -4.96 12.97
N ALA A 286 -10.73 -4.18 13.84
CA ALA A 286 -10.03 -4.67 15.04
C ALA A 286 -10.90 -5.54 15.97
N ARG A 287 -12.23 -5.38 15.93
CA ARG A 287 -13.15 -6.23 16.69
C ARG A 287 -13.28 -7.67 16.19
N HIS A 288 -12.87 -7.92 14.96
CA HIS A 288 -12.93 -9.21 14.27
C HIS A 288 -11.56 -9.74 13.90
N VAL A 289 -10.64 -8.83 13.61
CA VAL A 289 -9.22 -9.10 13.38
C VAL A 289 -8.50 -8.51 14.58
N ALA A 290 -8.47 -9.27 15.68
CA ALA A 290 -7.85 -8.83 16.94
C ALA A 290 -6.57 -9.62 17.25
N THR A 291 -6.44 -10.81 16.68
CA THR A 291 -5.36 -11.76 17.01
C THR A 291 -4.45 -12.02 15.80
N PRO A 292 -3.21 -12.48 16.03
CA PRO A 292 -2.35 -12.99 14.96
C PRO A 292 -3.00 -14.12 14.14
N ASP A 293 -3.81 -14.97 14.78
CA ASP A 293 -4.55 -16.04 14.10
C ASP A 293 -5.61 -15.49 13.14
N ASP A 294 -6.32 -14.42 13.53
CA ASP A 294 -7.24 -13.71 12.63
C ASP A 294 -6.49 -13.13 11.44
N ALA A 295 -5.35 -12.47 11.67
CA ALA A 295 -4.52 -11.91 10.60
C ALA A 295 -4.08 -13.00 9.61
N ARG A 296 -3.67 -14.18 10.11
CA ARG A 296 -3.33 -15.34 9.26
C ARG A 296 -4.55 -15.87 8.48
N ARG A 297 -5.74 -15.89 9.08
CA ARG A 297 -6.98 -16.28 8.37
C ARG A 297 -7.38 -15.28 7.28
N VAL A 298 -7.24 -13.98 7.54
CA VAL A 298 -7.47 -12.94 6.53
C VAL A 298 -6.46 -13.07 5.39
N LEU A 299 -5.19 -13.32 5.71
CA LEU A 299 -4.14 -13.56 4.71
C LEU A 299 -4.44 -14.78 3.83
N ALA A 300 -4.86 -15.90 4.44
CA ALA A 300 -5.27 -17.08 3.70
C ALA A 300 -6.45 -16.78 2.78
N ARG A 301 -7.43 -15.99 3.25
CA ARG A 301 -8.57 -15.55 2.43
C ARG A 301 -8.14 -14.65 1.28
N LEU A 302 -7.23 -13.70 1.51
CA LEU A 302 -6.68 -12.84 0.46
C LEU A 302 -6.00 -13.69 -0.63
N THR A 303 -5.21 -14.68 -0.22
CA THR A 303 -4.50 -15.59 -1.12
C THR A 303 -5.49 -16.40 -1.97
N GLN A 304 -6.50 -17.00 -1.33
CA GLN A 304 -7.56 -17.74 -2.04
C GLN A 304 -8.35 -16.87 -3.05
N LEU A 305 -8.49 -15.57 -2.78
CA LEU A 305 -9.15 -14.64 -3.69
C LEU A 305 -8.24 -14.23 -4.85
N ALA A 306 -6.93 -14.13 -4.62
CA ALA A 306 -5.93 -13.84 -5.65
C ALA A 306 -5.89 -14.91 -6.75
N ASP A 307 -6.25 -16.15 -6.41
CA ASP A 307 -6.30 -17.26 -7.34
C ASP A 307 -7.61 -17.33 -8.16
N ARG A 308 -8.59 -16.45 -7.90
CA ARG A 308 -9.90 -16.46 -8.60
C ARG A 308 -9.91 -15.53 -9.82
N PRO A 309 -10.32 -16.02 -11.01
CA PRO A 309 -10.41 -15.21 -12.23
C PRO A 309 -11.35 -14.00 -12.11
N GLU A 310 -12.45 -14.15 -11.35
CA GLU A 310 -13.49 -13.14 -11.18
C GLU A 310 -13.08 -11.96 -10.29
N ALA A 311 -11.98 -12.08 -9.53
CA ALA A 311 -11.42 -10.99 -8.74
C ALA A 311 -10.84 -9.87 -9.62
N GLY A 312 -10.62 -10.15 -10.91
CA GLY A 312 -10.01 -9.25 -11.89
C GLY A 312 -10.79 -7.98 -12.25
N ARG A 313 -12.09 -7.90 -11.97
CA ARG A 313 -12.92 -6.74 -12.41
C ARG A 313 -13.50 -5.86 -11.31
N LEU A 314 -13.53 -6.29 -10.04
CA LEU A 314 -14.19 -5.54 -8.98
C LEU A 314 -13.53 -5.82 -7.64
N LEU A 315 -12.41 -5.17 -7.31
CA LEU A 315 -11.90 -5.25 -5.94
C LEU A 315 -10.85 -4.18 -5.57
N THR A 316 -11.29 -3.19 -4.79
CA THR A 316 -10.45 -2.34 -3.93
C THR A 316 -10.06 -3.15 -2.67
N GLY A 317 -9.10 -4.06 -2.87
CA GLY A 317 -8.73 -5.26 -2.11
C GLY A 317 -9.04 -5.34 -0.60
N ALA A 318 -8.57 -4.39 0.20
CA ALA A 318 -8.57 -4.56 1.66
C ALA A 318 -9.97 -4.65 2.29
N ARG A 319 -10.87 -3.71 1.94
CA ARG A 319 -12.17 -3.59 2.61
C ARG A 319 -13.09 -4.77 2.35
N ARG A 320 -13.12 -5.28 1.12
CA ARG A 320 -13.98 -6.42 0.78
C ARG A 320 -13.43 -7.71 1.39
N VAL A 321 -12.12 -7.96 1.32
CA VAL A 321 -11.53 -9.17 1.93
C VAL A 321 -11.82 -9.21 3.43
N LEU A 322 -11.64 -8.06 4.10
CA LEU A 322 -11.97 -7.93 5.52
C LEU A 322 -13.48 -8.06 5.77
N GLY A 323 -14.32 -7.45 4.94
CA GLY A 323 -15.78 -7.58 5.04
C GLY A 323 -16.28 -9.02 4.88
N ASP A 324 -15.76 -9.74 3.90
CA ASP A 324 -16.06 -11.16 3.66
C ASP A 324 -15.59 -12.03 4.83
N PHE A 325 -14.39 -11.75 5.37
CA PHE A 325 -13.89 -12.44 6.55
C PHE A 325 -14.82 -12.22 7.75
N VAL A 326 -15.24 -10.98 8.01
CA VAL A 326 -16.19 -10.68 9.08
C VAL A 326 -17.51 -11.40 8.88
N ALA A 327 -18.08 -11.33 7.69
CA ALA A 327 -19.33 -12.01 7.38
C ALA A 327 -19.23 -13.53 7.58
N ALA A 328 -18.10 -14.14 7.19
CA ALA A 328 -17.86 -15.56 7.41
C ALA A 328 -17.71 -15.90 8.91
N GLN A 329 -16.96 -15.09 9.66
CA GLN A 329 -16.79 -15.26 11.11
C GLN A 329 -18.12 -15.13 11.85
N GLU A 330 -18.97 -14.18 11.45
CA GLU A 330 -20.32 -13.99 11.98
C GLU A 330 -21.31 -15.07 11.54
N ALA A 331 -21.16 -15.65 10.35
CA ALA A 331 -21.99 -16.77 9.90
C ALA A 331 -21.63 -18.09 10.61
N GLU A 332 -20.32 -18.32 10.85
CA GLU A 332 -19.84 -19.49 11.58
C GLU A 332 -20.28 -19.45 13.04
N ALA A 333 -20.14 -18.28 13.67
CA ALA A 333 -20.58 -18.02 15.04
C ALA A 333 -22.04 -17.57 15.05
N ARG A 334 -22.98 -18.48 15.38
CA ARG A 334 -24.41 -18.14 15.53
C ARG A 334 -24.63 -17.20 16.71
N TRP A 335 -24.45 -15.91 16.47
CA TRP A 335 -24.72 -14.85 17.44
C TRP A 335 -26.19 -14.47 17.40
N GLU A 336 -26.87 -14.58 18.53
CA GLU A 336 -28.21 -14.04 18.72
C GLU A 336 -28.07 -12.65 19.34
N ALA A 337 -28.66 -11.63 18.71
CA ALA A 337 -28.57 -10.24 19.16
C ALA A 337 -29.77 -9.87 20.04
N GLY A 338 -29.50 -9.22 21.17
CA GLY A 338 -30.52 -8.65 22.05
C GLY A 338 -31.05 -7.31 21.50
N PRO A 339 -32.01 -6.68 22.18
CA PRO A 339 -32.48 -5.35 21.80
C PRO A 339 -31.35 -4.32 21.93
N PRO A 340 -31.19 -3.38 20.98
CA PRO A 340 -30.27 -2.27 21.12
C PRO A 340 -30.76 -1.28 22.18
N PHE A 341 -29.84 -0.61 22.85
CA PHE A 341 -30.14 0.43 23.85
C PHE A 341 -29.15 1.59 23.76
N GLU A 342 -29.56 2.75 24.26
CA GLU A 342 -28.74 3.97 24.21
C GLU A 342 -28.34 4.41 25.61
N LEU A 343 -27.10 4.88 25.73
CA LEU A 343 -26.50 5.38 26.95
C LEU A 343 -25.91 6.78 26.67
N PRO A 344 -26.58 7.87 27.08
CA PRO A 344 -25.98 9.20 27.02
C PRO A 344 -24.74 9.25 27.92
N LEU A 345 -23.73 10.02 27.50
CA LEU A 345 -22.50 10.19 28.26
C LEU A 345 -22.73 11.09 29.50
N LYS A 346 -23.43 10.58 30.51
CA LYS A 346 -23.72 11.27 31.76
C LYS A 346 -23.34 10.36 32.93
N ASN A 347 -22.43 10.82 33.78
CA ASN A 347 -21.90 10.05 34.89
C ASN A 347 -23.02 9.56 35.81
N GLY A 348 -23.04 8.24 36.07
CA GLY A 348 -24.08 7.57 36.86
C GLY A 348 -25.41 7.37 36.14
N HIS A 349 -25.54 7.80 34.87
CA HIS A 349 -26.73 7.50 34.09
C HIS A 349 -26.87 5.99 33.90
N THR A 350 -28.09 5.52 34.07
CA THR A 350 -28.42 4.10 34.13
C THR A 350 -29.63 3.84 33.24
N THR A 351 -29.60 2.75 32.46
CA THR A 351 -30.77 2.34 31.68
C THR A 351 -31.93 1.96 32.60
N PRO A 352 -33.18 2.05 32.13
CA PRO A 352 -34.28 1.34 32.78
C PRO A 352 -33.93 -0.15 32.95
N GLY A 353 -34.47 -0.78 34.00
CA GLY A 353 -34.32 -2.22 34.15
C GLY A 353 -35.04 -2.93 33.01
N ALA A 354 -34.28 -3.64 32.17
CA ALA A 354 -34.83 -4.33 30.99
C ALA A 354 -34.07 -5.63 30.71
N CYS A 355 -34.70 -6.53 29.96
CA CYS A 355 -34.03 -7.72 29.43
C CYS A 355 -33.26 -7.31 28.16
N LEU A 356 -31.99 -6.94 28.33
CA LEU A 356 -31.12 -6.47 27.22
C LEU A 356 -30.43 -7.60 26.46
N LEU A 357 -30.62 -8.84 26.91
CA LEU A 357 -30.13 -10.05 26.25
C LEU A 357 -31.20 -10.63 25.30
N PRO A 358 -30.81 -11.49 24.35
CA PRO A 358 -31.77 -12.23 23.52
C PRO A 358 -32.77 -13.05 24.35
N PRO A 359 -33.95 -13.40 23.81
CA PRO A 359 -34.91 -14.26 24.50
C PRO A 359 -34.30 -15.61 24.89
N ASN A 360 -34.70 -16.18 26.04
CA ASN A 360 -34.21 -17.46 26.56
C ASN A 360 -32.68 -17.51 26.75
N ALA A 361 -32.02 -16.38 27.02
CA ALA A 361 -30.57 -16.36 27.22
C ALA A 361 -30.12 -17.08 28.52
N ASP A 362 -31.05 -17.47 29.38
CA ASP A 362 -30.84 -18.30 30.57
C ASP A 362 -30.31 -19.72 30.29
N SER A 363 -30.26 -20.16 29.03
CA SER A 363 -29.84 -21.52 28.68
C SER A 363 -28.77 -21.59 27.58
N ARG A 364 -27.75 -22.43 27.83
CA ARG A 364 -26.75 -22.89 26.85
C ARG A 364 -25.93 -21.79 26.18
N VAL A 365 -25.69 -20.69 26.88
CA VAL A 365 -24.84 -19.63 26.38
C VAL A 365 -23.37 -19.97 26.63
N LEU A 366 -22.57 -19.87 25.58
CA LEU A 366 -21.11 -20.04 25.63
C LEU A 366 -20.42 -18.71 25.88
N ASP A 367 -20.83 -17.67 25.18
CA ASP A 367 -20.18 -16.36 25.22
C ASP A 367 -21.22 -15.24 25.15
N THR A 368 -20.90 -14.13 25.79
CA THR A 368 -21.68 -12.89 25.70
C THR A 368 -20.74 -11.76 25.29
N GLN A 369 -21.19 -10.92 24.38
CA GLN A 369 -20.45 -9.73 23.98
C GLN A 369 -21.34 -8.50 24.09
N LEU A 370 -20.73 -7.36 24.43
CA LEU A 370 -21.35 -6.05 24.28
C LEU A 370 -20.73 -5.34 23.07
N LEU A 371 -21.58 -5.00 22.10
CA LEU A 371 -21.23 -4.10 21.01
C LEU A 371 -21.51 -2.67 21.45
N VAL A 372 -20.57 -1.76 21.24
CA VAL A 372 -20.72 -0.33 21.54
C VAL A 372 -20.37 0.47 20.31
N THR A 373 -21.27 1.35 19.89
CA THR A 373 -21.06 2.30 18.79
C THR A 373 -21.25 3.73 19.29
N TYR A 374 -20.44 4.66 18.79
CA TYR A 374 -20.42 6.02 19.27
C TYR A 374 -21.18 6.94 18.32
N GLN A 375 -22.31 7.48 18.78
CA GLN A 375 -23.10 8.46 18.04
C GLN A 375 -22.69 9.87 18.46
N ARG A 376 -22.12 10.62 17.52
CA ARG A 376 -21.69 12.01 17.73
C ARG A 376 -22.71 12.98 17.16
N ALA A 377 -22.97 14.07 17.88
CA ALA A 377 -23.57 15.25 17.29
C ALA A 377 -22.67 15.82 16.18
N SER A 378 -23.26 16.42 15.14
CA SER A 378 -22.55 16.91 13.94
C SER A 378 -21.43 17.92 14.24
N ARG A 379 -21.56 18.68 15.34
CA ARG A 379 -20.58 19.69 15.77
C ARG A 379 -19.42 19.14 16.63
N LEU A 380 -19.52 17.91 17.13
CA LEU A 380 -18.48 17.32 17.98
C LEU A 380 -17.37 16.71 17.13
N SER A 381 -16.15 17.23 17.24
CA SER A 381 -14.99 16.70 16.51
C SER A 381 -14.66 15.27 16.99
N LYS A 382 -13.99 14.48 16.13
CA LYS A 382 -13.57 13.12 16.47
C LYS A 382 -12.57 13.09 17.64
N VAL A 383 -11.75 14.13 17.74
CA VAL A 383 -10.75 14.28 18.81
C VAL A 383 -11.44 14.52 20.14
N ALA A 384 -12.35 15.48 20.18
CA ALA A 384 -13.12 15.79 21.37
C ALA A 384 -14.01 14.61 21.80
N ALA A 385 -14.60 13.89 20.85
CA ALA A 385 -15.33 12.66 21.14
C ALA A 385 -14.44 11.57 21.75
N ALA A 386 -13.21 11.43 21.28
CA ALA A 386 -12.26 10.47 21.83
C ALA A 386 -11.80 10.85 23.24
N GLU A 387 -11.55 12.13 23.49
CA GLU A 387 -11.24 12.65 24.83
C GLU A 387 -12.40 12.39 25.81
N LEU A 388 -13.64 12.69 25.39
CA LEU A 388 -14.84 12.42 26.19
C LEU A 388 -15.05 10.92 26.49
N ALA A 389 -14.65 10.05 25.55
CA ALA A 389 -14.74 8.61 25.74
C ALA A 389 -13.60 8.04 26.62
N THR A 390 -12.59 8.85 26.95
CA THR A 390 -11.40 8.40 27.68
C THR A 390 -11.77 8.12 29.14
N GLY A 391 -11.38 6.93 29.63
CA GLY A 391 -11.69 6.50 30.98
C GLY A 391 -13.15 6.08 31.20
N LEU A 392 -13.95 5.92 30.13
CA LEU A 392 -15.30 5.37 30.23
C LEU A 392 -15.32 3.99 30.89
N ARG A 393 -16.32 3.80 31.75
CA ARG A 393 -16.62 2.52 32.38
C ARG A 393 -18.10 2.24 32.24
N LEU A 394 -18.43 1.02 31.85
CA LEU A 394 -19.81 0.54 31.86
C LEU A 394 -19.93 -0.50 32.95
N TYR A 395 -21.01 -0.40 33.73
CA TYR A 395 -21.35 -1.32 34.80
C TYR A 395 -22.68 -1.99 34.51
N VAL A 396 -22.81 -3.23 34.94
CA VAL A 396 -24.07 -3.97 34.87
C VAL A 396 -24.58 -4.17 36.30
N ARG A 397 -25.86 -3.91 36.54
CA ARG A 397 -26.51 -4.06 37.85
C ARG A 397 -27.79 -4.84 37.70
N GLN A 398 -28.04 -5.81 38.56
CA GLN A 398 -29.27 -6.58 38.58
C GLN A 398 -29.80 -6.62 40.01
N ASN A 399 -31.02 -6.14 40.23
CA ASN A 399 -31.62 -6.11 41.56
C ASN A 399 -32.11 -7.51 41.93
N ALA A 400 -31.77 -7.98 43.14
CA ALA A 400 -32.23 -9.26 43.67
C ALA A 400 -33.30 -9.03 44.76
N GLY A 401 -34.49 -8.55 44.39
CA GLY A 401 -35.58 -8.35 45.36
C GLY A 401 -35.39 -7.17 46.32
N ASP A 402 -36.22 -7.14 47.38
CA ASP A 402 -36.45 -5.96 48.25
C ASP A 402 -35.33 -5.64 49.25
N ASP A 403 -34.37 -6.53 49.49
CA ASP A 403 -33.17 -6.21 50.26
C ASP A 403 -31.99 -7.05 49.73
N ASP A 404 -30.82 -6.41 49.68
CA ASP A 404 -29.54 -6.83 49.07
C ASP A 404 -29.36 -6.68 47.54
N GLN A 405 -28.67 -5.59 47.17
CA GLN A 405 -28.09 -5.37 45.85
C GLN A 405 -26.87 -6.29 45.62
N LEU A 406 -27.03 -7.36 44.84
CA LEU A 406 -25.90 -8.00 44.18
C LEU A 406 -25.43 -7.14 43.00
N VAL A 407 -24.62 -6.12 43.30
CA VAL A 407 -23.95 -5.27 42.30
C VAL A 407 -22.79 -6.05 41.70
N HIS A 408 -23.02 -6.74 40.58
CA HIS A 408 -21.93 -7.32 39.82
C HIS A 408 -21.21 -6.26 38.99
N LEU A 409 -20.22 -5.62 39.60
CA LEU A 409 -19.33 -4.67 38.92
C LEU A 409 -18.48 -5.39 37.86
N PHE A 410 -18.95 -5.33 36.62
CA PHE A 410 -18.13 -5.60 35.46
C PHE A 410 -17.55 -4.28 34.97
N PHE A 411 -16.23 -4.21 34.86
CA PHE A 411 -15.58 -3.13 34.15
C PHE A 411 -15.45 -3.57 32.71
N LEU A 412 -16.40 -3.16 31.87
CA LEU A 412 -16.10 -3.11 30.45
C LEU A 412 -15.22 -1.88 30.27
N ARG A 413 -13.94 -2.02 30.63
CA ARG A 413 -12.93 -1.09 30.14
C ARG A 413 -12.96 -1.32 28.64
N PRO A 414 -13.41 -0.33 27.84
CA PRO A 414 -13.05 -0.42 26.44
C PRO A 414 -11.51 -0.56 26.41
N PRO A 415 -10.91 -1.27 25.45
CA PRO A 415 -9.45 -1.51 25.38
C PRO A 415 -8.59 -0.22 25.24
N LEU A 416 -9.17 0.92 25.56
CA LEU A 416 -8.81 2.30 25.32
C LEU A 416 -7.93 2.85 26.45
N SER A 417 -6.85 2.15 26.81
CA SER A 417 -5.75 2.80 27.51
C SER A 417 -5.08 3.88 26.64
N ARG A 418 -5.36 3.87 25.31
CA ARG A 418 -5.10 4.97 24.38
C ARG A 418 -6.27 5.10 23.40
N LEU A 419 -7.16 6.07 23.63
CA LEU A 419 -8.23 6.37 22.69
C LEU A 419 -7.68 7.08 21.46
N ASP A 420 -7.61 6.37 20.35
CA ASP A 420 -7.44 6.95 19.03
C ASP A 420 -8.82 7.46 18.53
N ARG A 421 -8.82 8.52 17.71
CA ARG A 421 -9.97 9.08 16.98
C ARG A 421 -10.81 8.00 16.26
N TRP A 422 -10.22 6.81 16.00
CA TRP A 422 -10.83 5.71 15.27
C TRP A 422 -11.73 4.78 16.07
N ALA A 423 -11.56 4.64 17.38
CA ALA A 423 -12.47 3.83 18.21
C ALA A 423 -13.91 4.40 18.14
N ILE A 424 -14.01 5.72 18.03
CA ILE A 424 -15.26 6.45 17.85
C ILE A 424 -15.94 6.14 16.50
N GLU A 425 -15.19 5.78 15.45
CA GLU A 425 -15.77 5.47 14.13
C GLU A 425 -16.23 4.02 13.99
N ALA A 426 -15.41 3.07 14.46
CA ALA A 426 -15.63 1.64 14.24
C ALA A 426 -16.56 1.00 15.30
N GLY A 427 -16.70 1.66 16.45
CA GLY A 427 -17.25 1.03 17.65
C GLY A 427 -16.28 0.04 18.28
N SER A 428 -16.69 -0.55 19.38
CA SER A 428 -15.91 -1.53 20.15
C SER A 428 -16.76 -2.77 20.43
N VAL A 429 -16.07 -3.90 20.58
CA VAL A 429 -16.66 -5.16 21.05
C VAL A 429 -15.97 -5.51 22.34
N HIS A 430 -16.79 -5.79 23.34
CA HIS A 430 -16.32 -6.11 24.66
C HIS A 430 -16.72 -7.53 25.01
N ASP A 431 -15.76 -8.29 25.54
CA ASP A 431 -16.09 -9.55 26.17
C ASP A 431 -16.92 -9.28 27.41
N ALA A 432 -18.11 -9.86 27.42
CA ALA A 432 -19.08 -9.77 28.51
C ALA A 432 -19.46 -11.19 28.98
N SER A 433 -18.72 -12.23 28.55
CA SER A 433 -18.90 -13.62 28.97
C SER A 433 -18.77 -13.83 30.48
N PRO A 434 -17.96 -13.06 31.22
CA PRO A 434 -17.97 -13.11 32.69
C PRO A 434 -19.36 -12.87 33.33
N LEU A 435 -20.32 -12.24 32.62
CA LEU A 435 -21.70 -12.07 33.10
C LEU A 435 -22.42 -13.41 33.35
N HIS A 436 -22.06 -14.49 32.65
CA HIS A 436 -22.72 -15.81 32.75
C HIS A 436 -22.79 -16.37 34.16
N THR A 437 -21.76 -16.10 34.95
CA THR A 437 -21.63 -16.67 36.31
C THR A 437 -22.28 -15.80 37.37
N ARG A 438 -22.81 -14.63 37.00
CA ARG A 438 -23.15 -13.56 37.93
C ARG A 438 -24.48 -12.88 37.64
N LEU A 439 -25.04 -13.03 36.45
CA LEU A 439 -26.30 -12.40 36.09
C LEU A 439 -27.33 -13.49 35.81
N ASP A 440 -28.52 -13.35 36.38
CA ASP A 440 -29.69 -14.14 35.98
C ASP A 440 -30.23 -13.57 34.66
N TYR A 441 -29.92 -14.21 33.54
CA TYR A 441 -30.29 -13.74 32.21
C TYR A 441 -31.82 -13.70 32.00
N GLY A 442 -32.61 -14.37 32.87
CA GLY A 442 -34.07 -14.34 32.86
C GLY A 442 -34.68 -13.10 33.53
N ARG A 443 -33.87 -12.27 34.22
CA ARG A 443 -34.35 -11.08 34.94
C ARG A 443 -33.89 -9.77 34.30
N PRO A 444 -34.69 -8.70 34.40
CA PRO A 444 -34.27 -7.37 33.98
C PRO A 444 -33.01 -6.92 34.72
N PHE A 445 -32.11 -6.25 34.01
CA PHE A 445 -30.93 -5.64 34.58
C PHE A 445 -30.73 -4.24 33.98
N GLN A 446 -29.84 -3.49 34.61
CA GLN A 446 -29.52 -2.11 34.27
C GLN A 446 -28.07 -2.02 33.85
N VAL A 447 -27.79 -1.13 32.89
CA VAL A 447 -26.42 -0.77 32.52
C VAL A 447 -26.20 0.69 32.89
N ALA A 448 -25.15 0.96 33.65
CA ALA A 448 -24.76 2.31 34.04
C ALA A 448 -23.45 2.72 33.35
N VAL A 449 -23.32 4.01 33.04
CA VAL A 449 -22.07 4.59 32.52
C VAL A 449 -21.44 5.49 33.56
N GLU A 450 -20.14 5.32 33.79
CA GLU A 450 -19.30 6.26 34.52
C GLU A 450 -18.27 6.85 33.57
N CYS A 451 -18.15 8.17 33.64
CA CYS A 451 -17.31 8.95 32.77
C CYS A 451 -16.72 10.12 33.55
N ALA A 452 -15.52 10.54 33.17
CA ALA A 452 -14.85 11.68 33.79
C ALA A 452 -15.55 13.02 33.47
N SER A 453 -16.31 13.08 32.37
CA SER A 453 -16.97 14.29 31.91
C SER A 453 -18.33 13.99 31.28
N ASN A 454 -19.35 14.75 31.68
CA ASN A 454 -20.69 14.65 31.12
C ASN A 454 -20.75 15.36 29.76
N SER A 455 -21.45 14.78 28.79
CA SER A 455 -21.71 15.40 27.48
C SER A 455 -23.04 14.94 26.90
N SER A 456 -23.81 15.90 26.36
CA SER A 456 -25.00 15.62 25.56
C SER A 456 -24.70 15.42 24.07
N GLN A 457 -23.44 15.61 23.66
CA GLN A 457 -23.02 15.57 22.25
C GLN A 457 -22.50 14.19 21.82
N LEU A 458 -22.37 13.24 22.76
CA LEU A 458 -21.92 11.89 22.53
C LEU A 458 -22.88 10.91 23.22
N THR A 459 -23.45 9.98 22.44
CA THR A 459 -24.31 8.91 22.94
C THR A 459 -23.72 7.56 22.54
N LEU A 460 -23.71 6.61 23.47
CA LEU A 460 -23.29 5.24 23.20
C LEU A 460 -24.52 4.43 22.77
N ARG A 461 -24.51 3.87 21.56
CA ARG A 461 -25.51 2.88 21.13
C ARG A 461 -24.93 1.50 21.32
N CYS A 462 -25.55 0.74 22.21
CA CYS A 462 -25.05 -0.51 22.73
C CYS A 462 -25.98 -1.67 22.36
N GLN A 463 -25.44 -2.89 22.26
CA GLN A 463 -26.24 -4.09 22.02
C GLN A 463 -25.51 -5.33 22.55
N PHE A 464 -26.17 -6.11 23.40
CA PHE A 464 -25.64 -7.42 23.77
C PHE A 464 -25.90 -8.43 22.68
N ARG A 465 -24.97 -9.37 22.51
CA ARG A 465 -25.18 -10.58 21.71
C ARG A 465 -24.64 -11.79 22.45
N ILE A 466 -25.25 -12.94 22.23
CA ILE A 466 -24.84 -14.19 22.84
C ILE A 466 -24.54 -15.23 21.77
N ARG A 467 -23.59 -16.13 22.06
CA ARG A 467 -23.32 -17.32 21.25
C ARG A 467 -23.77 -18.53 22.04
N ARG A 468 -24.59 -19.39 21.45
CA ARG A 468 -25.04 -20.64 22.09
C ARG A 468 -24.24 -21.85 21.62
N SER A 469 -24.17 -22.87 22.48
CA SER A 469 -23.69 -24.19 22.06
C SER A 469 -24.66 -24.78 21.04
N ARG A 470 -24.17 -25.22 19.88
CA ARG A 470 -25.01 -25.96 18.93
C ARG A 470 -25.50 -27.24 19.62
N ARG A 471 -26.79 -27.57 19.48
CA ARG A 471 -27.26 -28.95 19.71
C ARG A 471 -26.35 -29.86 18.88
N ALA A 472 -25.76 -30.89 19.47
CA ALA A 472 -25.60 -32.12 18.72
C ALA A 472 -27.03 -32.49 18.30
N ALA A 473 -27.32 -32.42 17.00
CA ALA A 473 -28.54 -33.00 16.48
C ALA A 473 -28.44 -34.50 16.80
N HIS A 474 -29.27 -34.95 17.73
CA HIS A 474 -29.52 -36.37 17.93
C HIS A 474 -30.36 -36.90 16.77
#